data_AF-T2IX55-F1
#
_entry.id   AF-T2IX55-F1
#
_cell.length_a   1.000
_cell.length_b   1.000
_cell.length_c   1.000
_cell.angle_alpha   90.00
_cell.angle_beta   90.00
_cell.angle_gamma   90.00
#
_symmetry.space_group_name_H-M   'P 1'
#
loop_
_entity.id
_entity.type
_entity.pdbx_description
1 polymer ?
#
loop_
_entity_poly.entity_id
_entity_poly.type
_entity_poly.pdbx_seq_one_letter_code
_entity_poly.pdbx_strand_id
1 'polypeptide(L)' 'MNTETYDDIFSAALSLSPSSKVMLAEHLLKSLDDDKQEEIEKIWSEEAEKRVEQIEQGEIKTISKDEVFQQLNLKRK' A
#
# COMPACT_ATOMS: atom_id res chain seq x y z
N MET A 1 15.35 31.03 2.96
CA MET A 1 14.48 29.97 2.44
C MET A 1 13.39 29.76 3.47
N ASN A 2 12.12 29.87 3.11
CA ASN A 2 11.04 29.58 4.06
C ASN A 2 11.04 28.08 4.35
N THR A 3 11.25 27.70 5.60
CA THR A 3 11.01 26.35 6.08
C THR A 3 9.56 26.30 6.52
N GLU A 4 8.67 25.85 5.64
CA GLU A 4 7.29 25.55 6.05
C GLU A 4 7.29 24.38 7.03
N THR A 5 6.46 24.48 8.07
CA THR A 5 6.34 23.43 9.09
C THR A 5 5.47 22.28 8.57
N TYR A 6 5.47 21.14 9.27
CA TYR A 6 4.61 20.01 8.91
C TYR A 6 3.14 20.40 8.80
N ASP A 7 2.63 21.19 9.76
CA ASP A 7 1.23 21.61 9.82
C ASP A 7 0.84 22.51 8.65
N ASP A 8 1.77 23.35 8.18
CA ASP A 8 1.57 24.21 7.01
C ASP A 8 1.40 23.37 5.73
N ILE A 9 2.31 22.42 5.51
CA ILE A 9 2.28 21.51 4.34
C ILE A 9 1.04 20.61 4.39
N PHE A 10 0.71 20.09 5.57
CA PHE A 10 -0.46 19.24 5.78
C PHE A 10 -1.76 20.01 5.47
N SER A 11 -1.90 21.22 5.99
CA SER A 11 -3.07 22.07 5.74
C SER A 11 -3.19 22.43 4.26
N ALA A 12 -2.08 22.76 3.60
CA ALA A 12 -2.04 23.02 2.17
C ALA A 12 -2.46 21.80 1.35
N ALA A 13 -1.94 20.60 1.67
CA ALA A 13 -2.30 19.35 1.01
C ALA A 13 -3.80 19.04 1.16
N LEU A 14 -4.39 19.28 2.33
CA LEU A 14 -5.83 19.05 2.54
C LEU A 14 -6.73 20.00 1.73
N SER A 15 -6.26 21.22 1.47
CA SER A 15 -6.97 22.25 0.68
C SER A 15 -7.00 21.97 -0.84
N LEU A 16 -6.18 21.04 -1.31
CA LEU A 16 -6.12 20.66 -2.72
C LEU A 16 -7.42 20.01 -3.20
N SER A 17 -7.70 20.15 -4.50
CA SER A 17 -8.77 19.42 -5.17
C SER A 17 -8.56 17.90 -5.04
N PRO A 18 -9.62 17.07 -5.12
CA PRO A 18 -9.48 15.62 -5.02
C PRO A 18 -8.44 15.01 -5.97
N SER A 19 -8.39 15.44 -7.23
CA SER A 19 -7.42 14.94 -8.20
C SER A 19 -5.98 15.36 -7.87
N SER A 20 -5.79 16.61 -7.45
CA SER A 20 -4.47 17.09 -7.03
C SER A 20 -3.97 16.38 -5.76
N LYS A 21 -4.88 16.01 -4.84
CA LYS A 21 -4.53 15.20 -3.66
C LYS A 21 -4.04 13.81 -4.04
N VAL A 22 -4.73 13.15 -4.97
CA VAL A 22 -4.31 11.83 -5.47
C VAL A 22 -2.91 11.93 -6.09
N MET A 23 -2.69 12.90 -6.97
CA MET A 23 -1.38 13.10 -7.62
C MET A 23 -0.27 13.38 -6.61
N LEU A 24 -0.53 14.22 -5.59
CA LEU A 24 0.44 14.50 -4.53
C LEU A 24 0.72 13.25 -3.69
N ALA A 25 -0.31 12.48 -3.33
CA ALA A 25 -0.15 11.25 -2.56
C ALA A 25 0.69 10.21 -3.32
N GLU A 26 0.47 10.06 -4.63
CA GLU A 26 1.27 9.19 -5.51
C GLU A 26 2.74 9.62 -5.52
N HIS A 27 3.02 10.91 -5.69
CA HIS A 27 4.39 11.43 -5.67
C HIS A 27 5.07 11.24 -4.32
N LEU A 28 4.35 11.51 -3.23
CA LEU A 28 4.88 11.30 -1.88
C LEU A 28 5.17 9.83 -1.62
N LEU A 29 4.27 8.93 -2.02
CA LEU A 29 4.49 7.49 -1.87
C LEU A 29 5.72 7.04 -2.65
N LYS A 30 5.83 7.44 -3.93
CA LYS A 30 6.99 7.14 -4.77
C LYS A 30 8.30 7.71 -4.21
N SER A 31 8.25 8.83 -3.49
CA SER A 31 9.44 9.42 -2.88
C SER A 31 10.00 8.61 -1.69
N LEU A 32 9.22 7.64 -1.18
CA LEU A 32 9.65 6.74 -0.11
C LEU A 32 10.37 5.50 -0.64
N ASP A 33 10.32 5.26 -1.96
CA ASP A 33 10.99 4.14 -2.60
C ASP A 33 12.52 4.31 -2.43
N ASP A 34 13.20 3.24 -2.00
CA ASP A 34 14.65 3.19 -1.92
C ASP A 34 15.27 2.47 -3.13
N ASP A 35 16.61 2.42 -3.18
CA ASP A 35 17.35 1.82 -4.30
C ASP A 35 17.00 0.35 -4.58
N LYS A 36 16.33 -0.35 -3.65
CA LYS A 36 15.93 -1.75 -3.78
C LYS A 36 14.49 -1.94 -4.25
N GLN A 37 13.74 -0.86 -4.45
CA GLN A 37 12.31 -0.95 -4.79
C GLN A 37 12.04 -1.84 -6.00
N GLU A 38 12.85 -1.77 -7.06
CA GLU A 38 12.70 -2.62 -8.25
C GLU A 38 12.92 -4.11 -7.95
N GLU A 39 13.89 -4.45 -7.09
CA GLU A 39 14.13 -5.83 -6.64
C GLU A 39 12.95 -6.34 -5.83
N ILE A 40 12.42 -5.51 -4.93
CA ILE A 40 11.25 -5.81 -4.11
C ILE A 40 10.04 -6.06 -5.02
N GLU A 41 9.74 -5.15 -5.94
CA GLU A 41 8.62 -5.29 -6.89
C GLU A 41 8.68 -6.58 -7.68
N LYS A 42 9.87 -6.95 -8.15
CA LYS A 42 10.08 -8.22 -8.86
C LYS A 42 9.76 -9.43 -7.99
N ILE A 43 10.31 -9.49 -6.77
CA ILE A 43 10.07 -10.60 -5.84
C ILE A 43 8.58 -10.71 -5.49
N TRP A 44 7.92 -9.57 -5.29
CA TRP A 44 6.48 -9.54 -5.02
C TRP A 44 5.63 -10.00 -6.20
N SER A 45 6.00 -9.63 -7.44
CA SER A 45 5.32 -10.09 -8.65
C SER A 45 5.43 -11.62 -8.79
N GLU A 46 6.63 -12.16 -8.64
CA GLU A 46 6.89 -13.61 -8.71
C GLU A 46 6.10 -14.38 -7.63
N GLU A 47 6.09 -13.89 -6.39
CA GLU A 47 5.34 -14.54 -5.31
C GLU A 47 3.82 -14.41 -5.50
N ALA A 48 3.33 -13.30 -6.05
CA ALA A 48 1.91 -13.12 -6.33
C ALA A 48 1.41 -14.11 -7.39
N GLU A 49 2.14 -14.24 -8.51
CA GLU A 49 1.84 -15.22 -9.57
C GLU A 49 1.83 -16.64 -9.02
N LYS A 50 2.91 -17.02 -8.33
CA LYS A 50 3.02 -18.34 -7.69
C LYS A 50 1.85 -18.64 -6.76
N ARG A 51 1.42 -17.67 -5.92
CA ARG A 51 0.28 -17.89 -5.02
C ARG A 51 -1.04 -18.06 -5.74
N VAL A 52 -1.25 -17.35 -6.84
CA VAL A 52 -2.44 -17.53 -7.67
C VAL A 52 -2.47 -18.96 -8.22
N GLU A 53 -1.36 -19.43 -8.80
CA GLU A 53 -1.26 -20.80 -9.32
C GLU A 53 -1.53 -21.85 -8.23
N GLN A 54 -0.94 -21.69 -7.04
CA GLN A 54 -1.15 -22.61 -5.91
C GLN A 54 -2.61 -22.66 -5.45
N ILE A 55 -3.33 -21.53 -5.50
CA ILE A 55 -4.77 -21.48 -5.18
C ILE A 55 -5.56 -22.21 -6.26
N GLU A 56 -5.28 -21.94 -7.54
CA GLU A 56 -5.98 -22.55 -8.68
C GLU A 56 -5.77 -24.07 -8.74
N GLN A 57 -4.58 -24.54 -8.38
CA GLN A 57 -4.24 -25.96 -8.30
C GLN A 57 -4.74 -26.63 -7.00
N GLY A 58 -5.22 -25.86 -6.02
CA GLY A 58 -5.66 -26.37 -4.73
C GLY A 58 -4.53 -26.86 -3.82
N GLU A 59 -3.30 -26.43 -4.07
CA GLU A 59 -2.11 -26.81 -3.28
C GLU A 59 -2.09 -26.17 -1.89
N ILE A 60 -2.82 -25.06 -1.73
CA ILE A 60 -2.89 -24.32 -0.47
C ILE A 60 -4.32 -24.21 0.05
N LYS A 61 -4.46 -24.25 1.38
CA LYS A 61 -5.74 -24.01 2.05
C LYS A 61 -5.99 -22.50 2.14
N THR A 62 -7.07 -22.04 1.54
CA THR A 62 -7.55 -20.66 1.68
C THR A 62 -8.52 -20.54 2.85
N ILE A 63 -8.68 -19.31 3.33
CA ILE A 63 -9.73 -18.93 4.29
C ILE A 63 -10.71 -17.99 3.59
N SER A 64 -11.96 -17.99 4.06
CA SER A 64 -12.97 -17.09 3.50
C SER A 64 -12.64 -15.63 3.81
N LYS A 65 -13.18 -14.71 2.98
CA LYS A 65 -13.09 -13.27 3.23
C LYS A 65 -13.60 -12.91 4.63
N ASP A 66 -14.72 -13.52 5.06
CA ASP A 66 -15.33 -13.24 6.38
C ASP A 66 -14.41 -13.65 7.53
N GLU A 67 -13.73 -14.80 7.39
CA GLU A 67 -12.73 -15.25 8.37
C GLU A 67 -11.55 -14.27 8.49
N VAL A 68 -11.08 -13.70 7.37
CA VAL A 68 -10.02 -12.67 7.38
C VAL A 68 -10.45 -11.46 8.20
N PHE A 69 -11.65 -10.91 7.94
CA PHE A 69 -12.13 -9.72 8.65
C PHE A 69 -12.36 -9.98 10.13
N GLN A 70 -12.87 -11.16 10.50
CA GLN A 70 -13.00 -11.54 11.90
C GLN A 70 -11.64 -11.53 12.60
N GLN A 71 -10.60 -12.13 12.01
CA GLN A 71 -9.26 -12.14 12.61
C GLN A 71 -8.65 -10.73 12.74
N LEU A 72 -8.81 -9.86 11.74
CA LEU A 72 -8.30 -8.49 11.79
C LEU A 72 -8.97 -7.64 12.88
N ASN A 73 -10.28 -7.82 13.07
CA ASN A 73 -11.03 -7.12 14.12
C ASN A 73 -10.63 -7.60 15.53
N LEU A 74 -10.26 -8.87 15.67
CA LEU A 74 -9.76 -9.42 16.94
C LEU A 74 -8.37 -8.91 17.30
N LYS A 75 -7.50 -8.63 16.31
CA LYS A 75 -6.15 -8.08 16.54
C LYS A 75 -6.12 -6.58 16.85
N ARG A 76 -7.24 -5.86 16.67
CA ARG A 76 -7.36 -4.40 16.87
C ARG A 76 -7.98 -4.01 18.22
N LYS A 77 -8.31 -5.00 19.08
CA LYS A 77 -8.67 -4.79 20.49
C LYS A 77 -7.45 -5.01 21.37
#